data_AF-A0A0H2MGX1-F1
#
_entry.id   AF-A0A0H2MGX1-F1
#
_cell.length_a   1.000
_cell.length_b   1.000
_cell.length_c   1.000
_cell.angle_alpha   90.00
_cell.angle_beta   90.00
_cell.angle_gamma   90.00
#
_symmetry.space_group_name_H-M   'P 1'
#
loop_
_entity.id
_entity.type
_entity.pdbx_description
1 polymer ?
#
loop_
_entity_poly.entity_id
_entity_poly.type
_entity_poly.pdbx_seq_one_letter_code
_entity_poly.pdbx_strand_id
1 'polypeptide(L)' 'MTKPTNIPEIQNRLEILSQELMALIQEYQLDAQDPLDVIPVARQKVSNKDDYIRFLELSLEGRLLGEAAQHLEASSPE' A
#
# COMPACT_ATOMS: atom_id res chain seq x y z
N MET A 1 -14.84 3.60 3.95
CA MET A 1 -14.63 3.33 2.52
C MET A 1 -15.64 2.29 2.06
N THR A 2 -16.30 2.50 0.92
CA THR A 2 -17.14 1.47 0.27
C THR A 2 -16.24 0.35 -0.27
N LYS A 3 -16.66 -0.89 -0.03
CA LYS A 3 -15.97 -2.10 -0.53
C LYS A 3 -15.88 -2.00 -2.06
N PRO A 4 -14.68 -2.08 -2.64
CA PRO A 4 -14.55 -2.03 -4.09
C PRO A 4 -15.30 -3.20 -4.72
N THR A 5 -15.98 -2.93 -5.82
CA THR A 5 -16.97 -3.86 -6.40
C THR A 5 -16.49 -4.56 -7.66
N ASN A 6 -15.36 -4.14 -8.24
CA ASN A 6 -14.78 -4.74 -9.45
C ASN A 6 -13.26 -4.52 -9.52
N ILE A 7 -12.58 -5.32 -10.35
CA ILE A 7 -11.12 -5.31 -10.54
C ILE A 7 -10.58 -3.94 -11.01
N PRO A 8 -11.17 -3.26 -12.03
CA PRO A 8 -10.67 -1.95 -12.46
C PRO A 8 -10.68 -0.88 -11.36
N GLU A 9 -11.71 -0.88 -10.51
CA GLU A 9 -11.79 0.03 -9.37
C GLU A 9 -10.68 -0.23 -8.34
N ILE A 10 -10.38 -1.51 -8.06
CA ILE A 10 -9.28 -1.88 -7.17
C ILE A 10 -7.92 -1.44 -7.75
N GLN A 11 -7.70 -1.67 -9.04
CA GLN A 11 -6.46 -1.27 -9.72
C GLN A 11 -6.24 0.24 -9.66
N ASN A 12 -7.28 1.04 -9.94
CA ASN A 12 -7.18 2.49 -9.86
C ASN A 12 -6.85 2.95 -8.42
N ARG A 13 -7.51 2.39 -7.41
CA ARG A 13 -7.19 2.70 -6.00
C ARG A 13 -5.75 2.31 -5.64
N LEU A 14 -5.29 1.14 -6.08
CA LEU A 14 -3.90 0.71 -5.88
C LEU A 14 -2.90 1.64 -6.55
N GLU A 15 -3.21 2.15 -7.74
CA GLU A 15 -2.35 3.11 -8.45
C GLU A 15 -2.19 4.41 -7.67
N ILE A 16 -3.31 4.97 -7.17
CA ILE A 16 -3.30 6.20 -6.34
C ILE A 16 -2.49 5.97 -5.07
N LEU A 17 -2.73 4.88 -4.34
CA LEU A 17 -1.98 4.55 -3.12
C LEU A 17 -0.50 4.34 -3.39
N SER A 18 -0.17 3.71 -4.52
CA SER A 18 1.22 3.47 -4.93
C SER A 18 1.96 4.78 -5.19
N GLN A 19 1.33 5.75 -5.83
CA GLN A 19 1.93 7.08 -6.05
C GLN A 19 2.25 7.79 -4.73
N GLU A 20 1.32 7.75 -3.78
CA GLU A 20 1.51 8.37 -2.47
C GLU A 20 2.59 7.64 -1.64
N LEU A 21 2.59 6.31 -1.68
CA LEU A 21 3.60 5.49 -1.00
C LEU A 21 5.00 5.74 -1.60
N MET A 22 5.11 5.85 -2.92
CA MET A 22 6.36 6.16 -3.62
C MET A 22 6.89 7.54 -3.25
N ALA A 23 6.01 8.53 -3.06
CA ALA A 23 6.43 9.86 -2.59
C ALA A 23 7.11 9.76 -1.21
N LEU A 24 6.49 9.03 -0.26
CA LEU A 24 7.07 8.80 1.06
C LEU A 24 8.38 8.00 1.02
N ILE A 25 8.45 6.97 0.16
CA ILE A 25 9.68 6.18 -0.04
C ILE A 25 10.82 7.06 -0.54
N GLN A 26 10.55 7.98 -1.48
CA GLN A 26 11.55 8.89 -2.01
C GLN A 26 11.96 9.97 -1.01
N GLU A 27 10.99 10.57 -0.32
CA GLU A 27 11.23 11.61 0.68
C GLU A 27 12.13 11.13 1.81
N TYR A 28 11.84 9.94 2.34
CA TYR A 28 12.57 9.37 3.48
C TYR A 28 13.67 8.39 3.06
N GLN A 29 13.91 8.23 1.75
CA GLN A 29 14.90 7.29 1.18
C GLN A 29 14.77 5.89 1.81
N LEU A 30 13.57 5.31 1.73
CA LEU A 30 13.24 4.03 2.35
C LEU A 30 13.80 2.86 1.53
N ASP A 31 15.11 2.67 1.58
CA ASP A 31 15.80 1.51 0.99
C ASP A 31 15.66 0.27 1.88
N ALA A 32 14.55 -0.45 1.75
CA ALA A 32 14.38 -1.78 2.33
C ALA A 32 14.81 -2.84 1.30
N GLN A 33 15.81 -3.66 1.64
CA GLN A 33 16.23 -4.76 0.77
C GLN A 33 15.31 -5.99 0.90
N ASP A 34 14.68 -6.15 2.06
CA ASP A 34 13.67 -7.17 2.33
C ASP A 34 12.28 -6.53 2.49
N PRO A 35 11.21 -7.08 1.90
CA PRO A 35 9.84 -6.62 2.11
C PRO A 35 9.41 -6.56 3.59
N LEU A 36 9.99 -7.41 4.45
CA LEU A 36 9.72 -7.43 5.89
C LEU A 36 10.45 -6.32 6.65
N ASP A 37 11.54 -5.79 6.09
CA ASP A 37 12.32 -4.69 6.68
C ASP A 37 11.72 -3.31 6.43
N VAL A 38 10.70 -3.24 5.56
CA VAL A 38 10.02 -2.00 5.19
C VAL A 38 9.51 -1.23 6.43
N ILE A 39 8.92 -1.92 7.42
CA ILE A 39 8.42 -1.29 8.65
C ILE A 39 9.56 -0.85 9.59
N PRO A 40 10.58 -1.69 9.90
CA PRO A 40 11.77 -1.27 10.63
C PRO A 40 12.48 -0.06 10.00
N VAL A 41 12.68 -0.05 8.69
CA VAL A 41 13.36 1.05 7.97
C VAL A 41 12.54 2.32 8.04
N ALA A 42 11.22 2.25 7.78
CA ALA A 42 10.34 3.40 7.90
C ALA A 42 10.33 3.97 9.33
N ARG A 43 10.30 3.12 10.36
CA ARG A 43 10.36 3.57 11.76
C ARG A 43 11.64 4.33 12.10
N GLN A 44 12.77 3.96 11.48
CA GLN A 44 14.06 4.60 11.73
C GLN A 44 14.24 5.89 10.95
N LYS A 45 13.74 5.95 9.70
CA LYS A 45 14.00 7.05 8.77
C LYS A 45 12.90 8.11 8.74
N VAL A 46 11.65 7.74 9.01
CA VAL A 46 10.52 8.67 8.98
C VAL A 46 10.48 9.47 10.27
N SER A 47 10.93 10.72 10.19
CA SER A 47 11.04 11.63 11.33
C SER A 47 9.72 12.32 11.68
N ASN A 48 8.82 12.49 10.71
CA ASN A 48 7.48 13.01 10.93
C ASN A 48 6.51 11.88 11.31
N LYS A 49 5.84 12.05 12.45
CA LYS A 49 4.89 11.05 12.94
C LYS A 49 3.68 10.88 12.01
N ASP A 50 3.20 11.96 11.40
CA ASP A 50 2.03 11.91 10.53
C ASP A 50 2.35 11.14 9.24
N ASP A 51 3.53 11.36 8.67
CA ASP A 51 4.00 10.62 7.50
C ASP A 51 4.27 9.15 7.83
N TYR A 52 4.76 8.84 9.04
CA TYR A 52 4.93 7.46 9.48
C TYR A 52 3.58 6.74 9.62
N ILE A 53 2.58 7.41 10.20
CA ILE A 53 1.23 6.87 10.28
C ILE A 53 0.67 6.66 8.87
N ARG A 54 0.80 7.67 8.00
CA ARG A 54 0.31 7.59 6.62
C ARG A 54 0.95 6.45 5.84
N PHE A 55 2.26 6.26 6.00
CA PHE A 55 2.99 5.13 5.43
C PHE A 55 2.39 3.78 5.85
N LEU A 56 2.07 3.63 7.14
CA LEU A 56 1.43 2.40 7.67
C LEU A 56 0.02 2.21 7.12
N GLU A 57 -0.77 3.28 7.02
CA GLU A 57 -2.11 3.26 6.43
C GLU A 57 -2.05 2.81 4.97
N LEU A 58 -1.22 3.45 4.15
CA LEU A 58 -1.03 3.11 2.73
C LEU A 58 -0.60 1.65 2.55
N SER A 59 0.31 1.17 3.39
CA SER A 59 0.77 -0.22 3.37
C SER A 59 -0.36 -1.21 3.69
N LEU A 60 -1.20 -0.89 4.67
CA LEU A 60 -2.35 -1.72 5.04
C LEU A 60 -3.44 -1.68 3.97
N GLU A 61 -3.79 -0.50 3.47
CA GLU A 61 -4.79 -0.31 2.42
C GLU A 61 -4.39 -1.06 1.14
N GLY A 62 -3.12 -0.96 0.73
CA GLY A 62 -2.60 -1.68 -0.42
C GLY A 62 -2.72 -3.20 -0.28
N ARG A 63 -2.37 -3.74 0.90
CA ARG A 63 -2.53 -5.17 1.19
C ARG A 63 -3.99 -5.62 1.11
N LEU A 64 -4.90 -4.88 1.75
CA LEU A 64 -6.34 -5.22 1.76
C LEU A 64 -6.95 -5.18 0.36
N LEU A 65 -6.53 -4.22 -0.47
CA LEU A 65 -6.96 -4.13 -1.87
C LEU A 65 -6.41 -5.27 -2.72
N GLY A 66 -5.14 -5.66 -2.51
CA GLY A 66 -4.55 -6.83 -3.16
C GLY A 66 -5.28 -8.13 -2.79
N GLU A 67 -5.59 -8.33 -1.51
CA GLU A 67 -6.39 -9.47 -1.04
C GLU A 67 -7.80 -9.44 -1.64
N ALA A 68 -8.43 -8.27 -1.77
CA ALA A 68 -9.74 -8.13 -2.40
C ALA A 68 -9.70 -8.46 -3.91
N ALA A 69 -8.66 -8.06 -4.63
CA ALA A 69 -8.47 -8.41 -6.03
C ALA A 69 -8.35 -9.93 -6.21
N GLN A 70 -7.49 -10.58 -5.42
CA GLN A 70 -7.30 -12.03 -5.45
C GLN A 70 -8.61 -12.79 -5.21
N HIS A 71 -9.42 -12.33 -4.25
CA HIS A 71 -10.74 -12.94 -4.00
C HIS A 71 -11.69 -12.76 -5.18
N LEU A 72 -11.71 -11.60 -5.83
CA LEU A 72 -12.57 -11.35 -7.00
C LEU A 72 -12.15 -12.16 -8.21
N GLU A 73 -10.84 -12.31 -8.45
CA GLU A 73 -10.30 -13.18 -9.51
C GLU A 73 -10.65 -14.64 -9.26
N ALA A 74 -10.46 -15.15 -8.03
CA ALA A 74 -10.81 -16.52 -7.67
C ALA A 74 -12.33 -16.80 -7.72
N SER A 75 -13.17 -15.76 -7.61
CA SER A 75 -14.64 -15.87 -7.65
C SER A 75 -15.23 -15.68 -9.04
N SER A 76 -14.42 -15.27 -10.03
CA SER A 76 -14.84 -15.09 -11.42
C SER A 76 -14.56 -16.38 -12.18
N PRO A 77 -15.57 -17.21 -12.51
CA PRO A 77 -15.35 -18.36 -13.38
C PRO A 77 -14.95 -17.87 -14.77
N GLU A 78 -13.92 -18.49 -15.35
CA GLU A 78 -13.55 -18.32 -16.77
C GLU A 78 -14.73 -18.58 -17.73
#